data_AF-A0A6L3MR44-F1
#
_entry.id   AF-A0A6L3MR44-F1
#
_cell.length_a   1.000
_cell.length_b   1.000
_cell.length_c   1.000
_cell.angle_alpha   90.00
_cell.angle_beta   90.00
_cell.angle_gamma   90.00
#
_symmetry.space_group_name_H-M   'P 1'
#
loop_
_entity.id
_entity.type
_entity.pdbx_description
1 polymer ?
#
loop_
_entity_poly.entity_id
_entity_poly.type
_entity_poly.pdbx_seq_one_letter_code
_entity_poly.pdbx_strand_id
1 'polypeptide(L)'
;MTPTFKDKIARAPKAELHIHIEGSLEPELIFALAQRNDVKLAYDSIDALRAAYAFTDLQSFLDIYYAGASVLLTEQDFYDMTAAYCERALADNVVHTELFFDPQTHTERGVPIATVVAGIERALADAERRGLSSRLILCFLRHLSEEDALATFDAALPLFEQYKHRLIGVGLDSSERGNPPSKFARVFEKARALGLKLVAHAGEEGPPAYVYEALDVLKVDRIDHGVRSIEDAALVERLAQSRMALTVCPLSNLKLCVFDDMAKHTLKALLDQGVAVTINSDDPAYFGGYVNDNYFATVEGLRLTDAEVHAVIRNGFEASFVDAAQRDALTARLDAYWHAA
;
A
#
# COMPACT_ATOMS: atom_id res chain seq x y z
N MET A 1 8.46 33.76 4.39
CA MET A 1 7.98 33.11 5.62
C MET A 1 8.87 31.91 5.88
N THR A 2 9.27 31.66 7.13
CA THR A 2 10.01 30.44 7.50
C THR A 2 9.11 29.23 7.25
N PRO A 3 9.56 28.18 6.54
CA PRO A 3 8.76 26.98 6.32
C PRO A 3 8.28 26.37 7.64
N THR A 4 7.02 25.97 7.71
CA THR A 4 6.49 25.24 8.86
C THR A 4 7.02 23.80 8.88
N PHE A 5 6.90 23.09 10.00
CA PHE A 5 7.25 21.67 10.04
C PHE A 5 6.40 20.85 9.04
N LYS A 6 5.13 21.24 8.84
CA LYS A 6 4.24 20.69 7.82
C LYS A 6 4.80 20.89 6.40
N ASP A 7 5.28 22.10 6.10
CA ASP A 7 5.91 22.39 4.79
C ASP A 7 7.19 21.58 4.57
N LYS A 8 7.98 21.37 5.63
CA LYS A 8 9.19 20.54 5.61
C LYS A 8 8.85 19.09 5.24
N ILE A 9 7.84 18.52 5.87
CA ILE A 9 7.35 17.16 5.58
C ILE A 9 6.82 17.06 4.15
N ALA A 10 5.98 18.00 3.74
CA ALA A 10 5.32 17.99 2.42
C ALA A 10 6.34 17.96 1.27
N ARG A 11 7.46 18.66 1.43
CA ARG A 11 8.51 18.81 0.42
C ARG A 11 9.67 17.83 0.57
N ALA A 12 9.67 16.98 1.59
CA ALA A 12 10.68 15.95 1.73
C ALA A 12 10.48 14.84 0.70
N PRO A 13 11.55 14.38 0.01
CA PRO A 13 11.44 13.24 -0.88
C PRO A 13 11.09 12.01 -0.05
N LYS A 14 10.07 11.25 -0.45
CA LYS A 14 9.62 10.07 0.29
C LYS A 14 9.26 8.92 -0.64
N ALA A 15 9.27 7.71 -0.10
CA ALA A 15 8.74 6.52 -0.76
C ALA A 15 7.35 6.20 -0.20
N GLU A 16 6.49 5.61 -1.04
CA GLU A 16 5.21 5.02 -0.64
C GLU A 16 5.22 3.54 -1.02
N LEU A 17 5.14 2.66 -0.03
CA LEU A 17 5.39 1.22 -0.20
C LEU A 17 4.14 0.36 0.03
N HIS A 18 3.03 1.00 0.35
CA HIS A 18 1.76 0.36 0.66
C HIS A 18 0.64 1.26 0.18
N ILE A 19 0.16 0.95 -1.01
CA ILE A 19 -0.90 1.64 -1.71
C ILE A 19 -1.58 0.65 -2.64
N HIS A 20 -2.89 0.45 -2.48
CA HIS A 20 -3.71 -0.30 -3.41
C HIS A 20 -4.14 0.64 -4.52
N ILE A 21 -3.87 0.31 -5.78
CA ILE A 21 -4.15 1.26 -6.86
C ILE A 21 -5.65 1.47 -7.03
N GLU A 22 -6.46 0.44 -6.83
CA GLU A 22 -7.91 0.51 -6.78
C GLU A 22 -8.40 1.39 -5.62
N GLY A 23 -7.63 1.45 -4.52
CA GLY A 23 -7.82 2.32 -3.36
C GLY A 23 -7.60 3.81 -3.63
N SER A 24 -7.02 4.15 -4.77
CA SER A 24 -6.84 5.55 -5.23
C SER A 24 -8.03 6.08 -6.04
N LEU A 25 -9.06 5.27 -6.25
CA LEU A 25 -10.15 5.59 -7.16
C LEU A 25 -11.15 6.57 -6.53
N GLU A 26 -10.91 7.87 -6.74
CA GLU A 26 -11.77 8.95 -6.25
C GLU A 26 -13.20 8.88 -6.80
N PRO A 27 -14.23 9.25 -6.02
CA PRO A 27 -15.63 9.27 -6.43
C PRO A 27 -15.88 9.95 -7.79
N GLU A 28 -15.23 11.08 -8.07
CA GLU A 28 -15.34 11.77 -9.36
C GLU A 28 -14.95 10.86 -10.54
N LEU A 29 -13.85 10.11 -10.39
CA LEU A 29 -13.37 9.21 -11.44
C LEU A 29 -14.27 7.98 -11.54
N ILE A 30 -14.76 7.44 -10.41
CA ILE A 30 -15.76 6.34 -10.42
C ILE A 30 -16.95 6.71 -11.30
N PHE A 31 -17.53 7.90 -11.12
CA PHE A 31 -18.68 8.35 -11.92
C PHE A 31 -18.34 8.56 -13.39
N ALA A 32 -17.17 9.14 -13.69
CA ALA A 32 -16.72 9.33 -15.07
C ALA A 32 -16.52 8.00 -15.80
N LEU A 33 -15.90 7.01 -15.14
CA LEU A 33 -15.70 5.68 -15.68
C LEU A 33 -17.00 4.90 -15.82
N ALA A 34 -17.90 5.00 -14.83
CA ALA A 34 -19.23 4.41 -14.90
C ALA A 34 -20.02 4.91 -16.11
N GLN A 35 -19.99 6.22 -16.36
CA GLN A 35 -20.59 6.82 -17.54
C GLN A 35 -19.94 6.32 -18.84
N ARG A 36 -18.60 6.25 -18.88
CA ARG A 36 -17.85 5.78 -20.06
C ARG A 36 -18.17 4.34 -20.42
N ASN A 37 -18.36 3.49 -19.41
CA ASN A 37 -18.48 2.05 -19.56
C ASN A 37 -19.92 1.53 -19.45
N ASP A 38 -20.91 2.42 -19.37
CA ASP A 38 -22.33 2.07 -19.17
C ASP A 38 -22.57 1.18 -17.94
N VAL A 39 -21.84 1.45 -16.86
CA VAL A 39 -21.97 0.74 -15.58
C VAL A 39 -22.93 1.51 -14.67
N LYS A 40 -23.96 0.83 -14.19
CA LYS A 40 -24.89 1.41 -13.22
C LYS A 40 -24.30 1.35 -11.81
N LEU A 41 -24.08 2.51 -11.21
CA LEU A 41 -23.65 2.62 -9.81
C LEU A 41 -24.82 2.41 -8.83
N ALA A 42 -24.49 1.92 -7.63
CA ALA A 42 -25.44 1.78 -6.52
C ALA A 42 -25.83 3.13 -5.89
N TYR A 43 -25.03 4.17 -6.15
CA TYR A 43 -25.21 5.53 -5.61
C TYR A 43 -25.62 6.49 -6.74
N ASP A 44 -26.49 7.44 -6.41
CA ASP A 44 -27.07 8.39 -7.37
C ASP A 44 -26.22 9.66 -7.59
N SER A 45 -25.21 9.88 -6.74
CA SER A 45 -24.38 11.08 -6.74
C SER A 45 -23.03 10.84 -6.07
N ILE A 46 -22.06 11.70 -6.41
CA ILE A 46 -20.73 11.72 -5.80
C ILE A 46 -20.84 11.93 -4.28
N ASP A 47 -21.72 12.84 -3.85
CA ASP A 47 -21.92 13.14 -2.42
C ASP A 47 -22.52 11.94 -1.67
N ALA A 48 -23.44 11.19 -2.28
CA ALA A 48 -23.98 9.96 -1.69
C ALA A 48 -22.89 8.88 -1.53
N LEU A 49 -22.02 8.71 -2.53
CA LEU A 49 -20.90 7.77 -2.45
C LEU A 49 -19.90 8.19 -1.36
N ARG A 50 -19.54 9.48 -1.28
CA ARG A 50 -18.68 10.01 -0.21
C ARG A 50 -19.27 9.79 1.18
N ALA A 51 -20.57 10.00 1.34
CA ALA A 51 -21.26 9.77 2.61
C ALA A 51 -21.24 8.29 3.02
N ALA A 52 -21.13 7.36 2.07
CA ALA A 52 -21.02 5.93 2.33
C ALA A 52 -19.64 5.51 2.85
N TYR A 53 -18.60 6.35 2.76
CA TYR A 53 -17.26 6.07 3.29
C TYR A 53 -17.19 6.22 4.83
N ALA A 54 -18.22 5.76 5.54
CA ALA A 54 -18.31 5.70 6.99
C ALA A 54 -18.24 4.22 7.42
N PHE A 55 -17.03 3.67 7.43
CA PHE A 55 -16.79 2.25 7.70
C PHE A 55 -16.84 1.93 9.20
N THR A 56 -17.17 0.67 9.51
CA THR A 56 -17.19 0.14 10.89
C THR A 56 -16.07 -0.86 11.16
N ASP A 57 -15.51 -1.46 10.10
CA ASP A 57 -14.43 -2.44 10.09
C ASP A 57 -13.89 -2.62 8.65
N LEU A 58 -12.84 -3.43 8.48
CA LEU A 58 -12.26 -3.77 7.18
C LEU A 58 -13.28 -4.34 6.19
N GLN A 59 -14.21 -5.18 6.64
CA GLN A 59 -15.19 -5.81 5.75
C GLN A 59 -16.17 -4.79 5.16
N SER A 60 -16.67 -3.86 5.97
CA SER A 60 -17.58 -2.79 5.51
C SER A 60 -16.92 -1.86 4.48
N PHE A 61 -15.60 -1.68 4.55
CA PHE A 61 -14.82 -0.98 3.54
C PHE A 61 -14.72 -1.80 2.24
N LEU A 62 -14.34 -3.08 2.34
CA LEU A 62 -14.12 -3.95 1.17
C LEU A 62 -15.39 -4.08 0.31
N ASP A 63 -16.58 -4.11 0.92
CA ASP A 63 -17.85 -4.15 0.19
C ASP A 63 -18.02 -2.95 -0.76
N ILE A 64 -17.60 -1.75 -0.34
CA ILE A 64 -17.67 -0.52 -1.14
C ILE A 64 -16.47 -0.42 -2.10
N TYR A 65 -15.29 -0.86 -1.68
CA TYR A 65 -14.09 -0.94 -2.52
C TYR A 65 -14.33 -1.80 -3.77
N TYR A 66 -14.79 -3.05 -3.61
CA TYR A 66 -15.05 -3.95 -4.74
C TYR A 66 -16.19 -3.45 -5.64
N ALA A 67 -17.20 -2.78 -5.06
CA ALA A 67 -18.25 -2.12 -5.85
C ALA A 67 -17.69 -0.94 -6.67
N GLY A 68 -16.77 -0.15 -6.10
CA GLY A 68 -16.08 0.92 -6.79
C GLY A 68 -15.23 0.41 -7.96
N ALA A 69 -14.48 -0.67 -7.74
CA ALA A 69 -13.64 -1.29 -8.78
C ALA A 69 -14.44 -1.84 -9.98
N SER A 70 -15.77 -1.98 -9.87
CA SER A 70 -16.64 -2.49 -10.94
C SER A 70 -16.59 -1.66 -12.23
N VAL A 71 -16.23 -0.38 -12.14
CA VAL A 71 -16.15 0.54 -13.28
C VAL A 71 -14.88 0.37 -14.13
N LEU A 72 -13.88 -0.36 -13.61
CA LEU A 72 -12.61 -0.62 -14.29
C LEU A 72 -12.77 -1.84 -15.21
N LEU A 73 -12.86 -1.62 -16.53
CA LEU A 73 -13.14 -2.67 -17.53
C LEU A 73 -12.11 -2.73 -18.67
N THR A 74 -11.53 -1.60 -19.02
CA THR A 74 -10.64 -1.41 -20.16
C THR A 74 -9.26 -0.94 -19.70
N GLU A 75 -8.24 -1.14 -20.54
CA GLU A 75 -6.88 -0.65 -20.28
C GLU A 75 -6.84 0.85 -19.96
N GLN A 76 -7.71 1.64 -20.61
CA GLN A 76 -7.80 3.08 -20.38
C GLN A 76 -8.29 3.42 -18.97
N ASP A 77 -9.16 2.60 -18.38
CA ASP A 77 -9.67 2.82 -17.03
C ASP A 77 -8.55 2.66 -15.99
N PHE A 78 -7.74 1.61 -16.13
CA PHE A 78 -6.58 1.38 -15.29
C PHE A 78 -5.50 2.45 -15.47
N TYR A 79 -5.30 2.91 -16.70
CA TYR A 79 -4.41 4.04 -16.98
C TYR A 79 -4.90 5.33 -16.29
N ASP A 80 -6.18 5.68 -16.44
CA ASP A 80 -6.71 6.93 -15.89
C ASP A 80 -6.66 6.94 -14.35
N MET A 81 -6.99 5.82 -13.72
CA MET A 81 -6.85 5.63 -12.27
C MET A 81 -5.40 5.81 -11.82
N THR A 82 -4.48 5.08 -12.45
CA THR A 82 -3.06 5.11 -12.08
C THR A 82 -2.44 6.49 -12.34
N ALA A 83 -2.82 7.16 -13.43
CA ALA A 83 -2.36 8.50 -13.75
C ALA A 83 -2.86 9.52 -12.71
N ALA A 84 -4.11 9.41 -12.26
CA ALA A 84 -4.66 10.26 -11.20
C ALA A 84 -3.89 10.09 -9.88
N TYR A 85 -3.59 8.84 -9.48
CA TYR A 85 -2.71 8.57 -8.35
C TYR A 85 -1.32 9.20 -8.54
N CYS A 86 -0.70 9.04 -9.71
CA CYS A 86 0.63 9.56 -9.98
C CYS A 86 0.70 11.09 -9.83
N GLU A 87 -0.35 11.83 -10.23
CA GLU A 87 -0.40 13.29 -10.00
C GLU A 87 -0.39 13.63 -8.50
N ARG A 88 -1.12 12.86 -7.69
CA ARG A 88 -1.16 13.03 -6.23
C ARG A 88 0.18 12.68 -5.58
N ALA A 89 0.76 11.55 -5.96
CA ALA A 89 2.08 11.11 -5.49
C ALA A 89 3.17 12.15 -5.81
N LEU A 90 3.20 12.67 -7.04
CA LEU A 90 4.13 13.73 -7.44
C LEU A 90 3.90 15.03 -6.66
N ALA A 91 2.64 15.42 -6.43
CA ALA A 91 2.30 16.59 -5.62
C ALA A 91 2.73 16.43 -4.15
N ASP A 92 2.70 15.20 -3.62
CA ASP A 92 3.17 14.84 -2.28
C ASP A 92 4.69 14.61 -2.20
N ASN A 93 5.39 14.84 -3.31
CA ASN A 93 6.83 14.66 -3.45
C ASN A 93 7.26 13.22 -3.12
N VAL A 94 6.42 12.27 -3.48
CA VAL A 94 6.78 10.86 -3.60
C VAL A 94 7.71 10.71 -4.79
N VAL A 95 8.85 10.06 -4.55
CA VAL A 95 9.91 9.87 -5.55
C VAL A 95 10.10 8.39 -5.91
N HIS A 96 9.53 7.51 -5.09
CA HIS A 96 9.45 6.08 -5.33
C HIS A 96 8.11 5.54 -4.82
N THR A 97 7.46 4.67 -5.60
CA THR A 97 6.23 3.99 -5.17
C THR A 97 6.21 2.51 -5.53
N GLU A 98 5.69 1.67 -4.64
CA GLU A 98 5.45 0.25 -4.89
C GLU A 98 3.95 -0.02 -4.74
N LEU A 99 3.27 -0.22 -5.87
CA LEU A 99 1.82 -0.33 -5.91
C LEU A 99 1.38 -1.78 -5.77
N PHE A 100 0.30 -1.98 -5.02
CA PHE A 100 -0.50 -3.19 -5.01
C PHE A 100 -1.61 -3.10 -6.06
N PHE A 101 -1.97 -4.25 -6.62
CA PHE A 101 -3.16 -4.43 -7.45
C PHE A 101 -3.69 -5.85 -7.28
N ASP A 102 -5.00 -6.02 -7.45
CA ASP A 102 -5.72 -7.24 -7.14
C ASP A 102 -6.29 -7.88 -8.41
N PRO A 103 -5.55 -8.76 -9.13
CA PRO A 103 -6.09 -9.37 -10.34
C PRO A 103 -7.43 -10.06 -10.13
N GLN A 104 -7.61 -10.72 -8.98
CA GLN A 104 -8.82 -11.49 -8.65
C GLN A 104 -10.07 -10.60 -8.55
N THR A 105 -9.93 -9.33 -8.17
CA THR A 105 -11.00 -8.30 -8.19
C THR A 105 -11.53 -8.03 -9.61
N HIS A 106 -10.72 -8.30 -10.62
CA HIS A 106 -11.00 -7.97 -12.02
C HIS A 106 -11.33 -9.19 -12.88
N THR A 107 -10.60 -10.31 -12.67
CA THR A 107 -10.73 -11.50 -13.51
C THR A 107 -12.09 -12.18 -13.37
N GLU A 108 -12.71 -12.14 -12.17
CA GLU A 108 -14.07 -12.66 -11.97
C GLU A 108 -15.11 -11.88 -12.78
N ARG A 109 -14.82 -10.62 -13.13
CA ARG A 109 -15.65 -9.76 -13.96
C ARG A 109 -15.29 -9.81 -15.44
N GLY A 110 -14.42 -10.74 -15.84
CA GLY A 110 -14.02 -10.94 -17.23
C GLY A 110 -12.95 -9.97 -17.74
N VAL A 111 -12.29 -9.22 -16.86
CA VAL A 111 -11.19 -8.31 -17.22
C VAL A 111 -9.86 -9.08 -17.14
N PRO A 112 -9.11 -9.23 -18.25
CA PRO A 112 -7.84 -9.96 -18.24
C PRO A 112 -6.76 -9.25 -17.41
N ILE A 113 -5.92 -10.02 -16.69
CA ILE A 113 -4.77 -9.48 -15.94
C ILE A 113 -3.86 -8.61 -16.83
N ALA A 114 -3.67 -9.01 -18.09
CA ALA A 114 -2.89 -8.25 -19.07
C ALA A 114 -3.45 -6.84 -19.32
N THR A 115 -4.77 -6.68 -19.34
CA THR A 115 -5.45 -5.38 -19.49
C THR A 115 -5.17 -4.47 -18.28
N VAL A 116 -5.22 -5.04 -17.08
CA VAL A 116 -4.91 -4.35 -15.81
C VAL A 116 -3.47 -3.86 -15.83
N VAL A 117 -2.52 -4.77 -16.03
CA VAL A 117 -1.08 -4.48 -16.00
C VAL A 117 -0.68 -3.50 -17.10
N ALA A 118 -1.23 -3.61 -18.32
CA ALA A 118 -0.90 -2.70 -19.41
C ALA A 118 -1.33 -1.25 -19.12
N GLY A 119 -2.52 -1.05 -18.53
CA GLY A 119 -3.00 0.27 -18.17
C GLY A 119 -2.16 0.92 -17.06
N ILE A 120 -1.89 0.15 -16.00
CA ILE A 120 -1.04 0.58 -14.88
C ILE A 120 0.38 0.91 -15.37
N GLU A 121 1.02 0.00 -16.11
CA GLU A 121 2.38 0.21 -16.63
C GLU A 121 2.50 1.50 -17.45
N ARG A 122 1.53 1.76 -18.33
CA ARG A 122 1.58 2.93 -19.21
C ARG A 122 1.55 4.24 -18.40
N ALA A 123 0.71 4.33 -17.37
CA ALA A 123 0.64 5.50 -16.51
C ALA A 123 1.92 5.64 -15.65
N LEU A 124 2.43 4.54 -15.11
CA LEU A 124 3.67 4.54 -14.33
C LEU A 124 4.88 4.95 -15.18
N ALA A 125 4.99 4.46 -16.41
CA ALA A 125 6.05 4.86 -17.35
C ALA A 125 6.00 6.36 -17.70
N ASP A 126 4.81 6.96 -17.70
CA ASP A 126 4.63 8.40 -17.89
C ASP A 126 5.09 9.21 -16.66
N ALA A 127 4.76 8.73 -15.47
CA ALA A 127 5.18 9.35 -14.22
C ALA A 127 6.69 9.20 -13.95
N GLU A 128 7.31 8.10 -14.39
CA GLU A 128 8.76 7.87 -14.26
C GLU A 128 9.58 8.96 -14.96
N ARG A 129 9.13 9.42 -16.14
CA ARG A 129 9.79 10.52 -16.87
C ARG A 129 9.74 11.86 -16.11
N ARG A 130 8.88 11.95 -15.09
CA ARG A 130 8.71 13.12 -14.22
C ARG A 130 9.37 12.93 -12.84
N GLY A 131 10.06 11.81 -12.63
CA GLY A 131 10.84 11.54 -11.42
C GLY A 131 10.15 10.68 -10.36
N LEU A 132 9.00 10.05 -10.68
CA LEU A 132 8.37 9.05 -9.82
C LEU A 132 8.79 7.64 -10.27
N SER A 133 9.86 7.11 -9.68
CA SER A 133 10.22 5.70 -9.91
C SER A 133 9.16 4.77 -9.32
N SER A 134 8.90 3.61 -9.93
CA SER A 134 7.83 2.75 -9.41
C SER A 134 8.03 1.25 -9.62
N ARG A 135 7.34 0.46 -8.80
CA ARG A 135 7.21 -1.00 -8.89
C ARG A 135 5.75 -1.41 -8.72
N LEU A 136 5.45 -2.62 -9.16
CA LEU A 136 4.13 -3.23 -9.08
C LEU A 136 4.26 -4.59 -8.38
N ILE A 137 3.32 -4.88 -7.50
CA ILE A 137 3.24 -6.10 -6.69
C ILE A 137 1.83 -6.65 -6.88
N LEU A 138 1.75 -7.92 -7.32
CA LEU A 138 0.48 -8.61 -7.55
C LEU A 138 -0.02 -9.19 -6.24
N CYS A 139 -1.18 -8.76 -5.77
CA CYS A 139 -1.74 -9.27 -4.52
C CYS A 139 -2.74 -10.40 -4.71
N PHE A 140 -2.79 -11.31 -3.72
CA PHE A 140 -3.79 -12.36 -3.63
C PHE A 140 -4.83 -12.01 -2.58
N LEU A 141 -6.11 -12.20 -2.94
CA LEU A 141 -7.22 -11.93 -2.05
C LEU A 141 -7.39 -13.06 -1.03
N ARG A 142 -7.03 -12.82 0.24
CA ARG A 142 -6.91 -13.90 1.23
C ARG A 142 -8.23 -14.55 1.64
N HIS A 143 -9.36 -13.91 1.36
CA HIS A 143 -10.70 -14.45 1.59
C HIS A 143 -11.06 -15.56 0.59
N LEU A 144 -10.42 -15.58 -0.60
CA LEU A 144 -10.56 -16.63 -1.61
C LEU A 144 -9.67 -17.84 -1.29
N SER A 145 -9.74 -18.91 -2.09
CA SER A 145 -8.94 -20.11 -1.84
C SER A 145 -7.48 -19.95 -2.28
N GLU A 146 -6.56 -20.74 -1.72
CA GLU A 146 -5.18 -20.79 -2.23
C GLU A 146 -5.12 -21.30 -3.67
N GLU A 147 -6.05 -22.18 -4.07
CA GLU A 147 -6.12 -22.67 -5.45
C GLU A 147 -6.46 -21.54 -6.44
N ASP A 148 -7.30 -20.57 -6.05
CA ASP A 148 -7.56 -19.37 -6.86
C ASP A 148 -6.31 -18.49 -6.97
N ALA A 149 -5.55 -18.35 -5.88
CA ALA A 149 -4.27 -17.63 -5.90
C ALA A 149 -3.23 -18.31 -6.78
N LEU A 150 -3.12 -19.65 -6.72
CA LEU A 150 -2.23 -20.43 -7.59
C LEU A 150 -2.63 -20.30 -9.06
N ALA A 151 -3.93 -20.39 -9.37
CA ALA A 151 -4.42 -20.20 -10.74
C ALA A 151 -4.14 -18.78 -11.27
N THR A 152 -4.34 -17.77 -10.42
CA THR A 152 -4.03 -16.36 -10.74
C THR A 152 -2.54 -16.17 -10.99
N PHE A 153 -1.69 -16.72 -10.13
CA PHE A 153 -0.24 -16.64 -10.27
C PHE A 153 0.23 -17.28 -11.57
N ASP A 154 -0.30 -18.46 -11.91
CA ASP A 154 0.06 -19.19 -13.13
C ASP A 154 -0.35 -18.44 -14.39
N ALA A 155 -1.52 -17.80 -14.37
CA ALA A 155 -1.96 -16.92 -15.45
C ALA A 155 -1.10 -15.66 -15.60
N ALA A 156 -0.50 -15.17 -14.50
CA ALA A 156 0.35 -13.98 -14.48
C ALA A 156 1.82 -14.24 -14.84
N LEU A 157 2.30 -15.49 -14.87
CA LEU A 157 3.71 -15.81 -15.17
C LEU A 157 4.27 -15.14 -16.44
N PRO A 158 3.55 -15.10 -17.59
CA PRO A 158 4.04 -14.39 -18.77
C PRO A 158 4.20 -12.89 -18.54
N LEU A 159 3.38 -12.29 -17.67
CA LEU A 159 3.43 -10.86 -17.34
C LEU A 159 4.62 -10.54 -16.44
N PHE A 160 5.00 -11.44 -15.51
CA PHE A 160 6.23 -11.30 -14.74
C PHE A 160 7.48 -11.27 -15.62
N GLU A 161 7.53 -12.06 -16.70
CA GLU A 161 8.65 -11.98 -17.65
C GLU A 161 8.56 -10.71 -18.52
N GLN A 162 7.38 -10.41 -19.06
CA GLN A 162 7.17 -9.26 -19.95
C GLN A 162 7.44 -7.92 -19.27
N TYR A 163 7.04 -7.79 -18.00
CA TYR A 163 7.12 -6.55 -17.22
C TYR A 163 8.08 -6.67 -16.04
N LYS A 164 9.15 -7.47 -16.14
CA LYS A 164 10.10 -7.71 -15.03
C LYS A 164 10.78 -6.48 -14.44
N HIS A 165 10.82 -5.35 -15.16
CA HIS A 165 11.31 -4.08 -14.63
C HIS A 165 10.32 -3.39 -13.69
N ARG A 166 9.04 -3.76 -13.79
CA ARG A 166 7.92 -3.18 -13.03
C ARG A 166 7.36 -4.17 -12.02
N LEU A 167 6.94 -5.34 -12.47
CA LEU A 167 6.26 -6.36 -11.70
C LEU A 167 7.29 -7.24 -10.98
N ILE A 168 7.49 -7.01 -9.69
CA ILE A 168 8.65 -7.53 -8.94
C ILE A 168 8.29 -8.54 -7.85
N GLY A 169 7.02 -8.64 -7.48
CA GLY A 169 6.64 -9.31 -6.26
C GLY A 169 5.18 -9.72 -6.22
N VAL A 170 4.86 -10.46 -5.16
CA VAL A 170 3.50 -10.80 -4.78
C VAL A 170 3.18 -10.34 -3.36
N GLY A 171 1.92 -10.01 -3.14
CA GLY A 171 1.35 -9.59 -1.86
C GLY A 171 0.19 -10.48 -1.40
N LEU A 172 -0.28 -10.26 -0.19
CA LEU A 172 -1.47 -10.90 0.38
C LEU A 172 -2.27 -9.87 1.18
N ASP A 173 -3.54 -9.68 0.85
CA ASP A 173 -4.41 -8.65 1.44
C ASP A 173 -5.87 -9.12 1.51
N SER A 174 -6.82 -8.16 1.61
CA SER A 174 -8.24 -8.37 1.89
C SER A 174 -8.50 -8.87 3.33
N SER A 175 -9.77 -9.16 3.66
CA SER A 175 -10.27 -9.61 4.98
C SER A 175 -9.31 -10.55 5.74
N GLU A 176 -8.62 -9.99 6.75
CA GLU A 176 -7.60 -10.70 7.52
C GLU A 176 -8.18 -11.75 8.47
N ARG A 177 -9.24 -11.41 9.21
CA ARG A 177 -9.82 -12.29 10.24
C ARG A 177 -10.35 -13.60 9.63
N GLY A 178 -9.86 -14.72 10.15
CA GLY A 178 -10.26 -16.06 9.70
C GLY A 178 -9.51 -16.57 8.46
N ASN A 179 -8.64 -15.75 7.86
CA ASN A 179 -7.85 -16.11 6.69
C ASN A 179 -6.35 -16.04 6.99
N PRO A 180 -5.78 -16.98 7.76
CA PRO A 180 -4.38 -16.90 8.21
C PRO A 180 -3.38 -16.87 7.05
N PRO A 181 -2.20 -16.21 7.19
CA PRO A 181 -1.18 -16.18 6.14
C PRO A 181 -0.75 -17.57 5.69
N SER A 182 -0.63 -18.53 6.63
CA SER A 182 -0.25 -19.92 6.34
C SER A 182 -1.15 -20.62 5.31
N LYS A 183 -2.37 -20.13 5.07
CA LYS A 183 -3.27 -20.61 4.00
C LYS A 183 -2.66 -20.48 2.60
N PHE A 184 -1.72 -19.56 2.39
CA PHE A 184 -1.14 -19.23 1.08
C PHE A 184 0.33 -19.66 0.92
N ALA A 185 0.78 -20.61 1.73
CA ALA A 185 2.18 -21.06 1.77
C ALA A 185 2.72 -21.53 0.41
N ARG A 186 1.92 -22.27 -0.38
CA ARG A 186 2.38 -22.86 -1.66
C ARG A 186 2.57 -21.79 -2.74
N VAL A 187 1.66 -20.82 -2.84
CA VAL A 187 1.79 -19.76 -3.85
C VAL A 187 2.97 -18.83 -3.52
N PHE A 188 3.20 -18.52 -2.23
CA PHE A 188 4.37 -17.76 -1.79
C PHE A 188 5.68 -18.55 -1.98
N GLU A 189 5.69 -19.86 -1.73
CA GLU A 189 6.85 -20.70 -2.03
C GLU A 189 7.19 -20.67 -3.53
N LYS A 190 6.17 -20.75 -4.39
CA LYS A 190 6.35 -20.69 -5.85
C LYS A 190 6.88 -19.34 -6.31
N ALA A 191 6.35 -18.24 -5.77
CA ALA A 191 6.85 -16.90 -6.04
C ALA A 191 8.32 -16.72 -5.57
N ARG A 192 8.64 -17.21 -4.37
CA ARG A 192 10.00 -17.21 -3.82
C ARG A 192 10.99 -17.97 -4.69
N ALA A 193 10.58 -19.12 -5.22
CA ALA A 193 11.40 -19.95 -6.10
C ALA A 193 11.78 -19.24 -7.41
N LEU A 194 10.99 -18.24 -7.82
CA LEU A 194 11.27 -17.36 -8.96
C LEU A 194 12.06 -16.10 -8.59
N GLY A 195 12.43 -15.93 -7.32
CA GLY A 195 13.16 -14.76 -6.82
C GLY A 195 12.32 -13.50 -6.70
N LEU A 196 10.98 -13.62 -6.72
CA LEU A 196 10.07 -12.50 -6.53
C LEU A 196 10.10 -12.01 -5.08
N LYS A 197 9.82 -10.71 -4.91
CA LYS A 197 9.61 -10.10 -3.61
C LYS A 197 8.28 -10.53 -2.99
N LEU A 198 8.29 -10.71 -1.68
CA LEU A 198 7.16 -11.24 -0.94
C LEU A 198 6.75 -10.24 0.13
N VAL A 199 5.50 -9.81 0.13
CA VAL A 199 4.91 -8.96 1.17
C VAL A 199 3.57 -9.55 1.60
N ALA A 200 3.09 -9.18 2.78
CA ALA A 200 1.78 -9.63 3.25
C ALA A 200 1.24 -8.69 4.32
N HIS A 201 -0.06 -8.41 4.23
CA HIS A 201 -0.83 -7.82 5.32
C HIS A 201 -0.88 -8.80 6.49
N ALA A 202 -0.35 -8.36 7.62
CA ALA A 202 -0.39 -9.14 8.85
C ALA A 202 -0.39 -8.21 10.07
N GLY A 203 -1.27 -8.49 11.03
CA GLY A 203 -1.32 -7.73 12.27
C GLY A 203 -1.96 -6.35 12.11
N GLU A 204 -2.90 -6.21 11.17
CA GLU A 204 -3.79 -5.06 11.06
C GLU A 204 -4.99 -5.27 11.98
N GLU A 205 -5.87 -6.21 11.63
CA GLU A 205 -6.96 -6.72 12.47
C GLU A 205 -6.63 -8.08 13.10
N GLY A 206 -5.71 -8.82 12.49
CA GLY A 206 -5.25 -10.15 12.88
C GLY A 206 -4.30 -10.13 14.09
N PRO A 207 -4.15 -11.26 14.79
CA PRO A 207 -3.28 -11.34 15.98
C PRO A 207 -1.79 -11.31 15.60
N PRO A 208 -0.88 -11.05 16.56
CA PRO A 208 0.57 -11.20 16.38
C PRO A 208 1.01 -12.53 15.76
N ALA A 209 0.25 -13.62 16.01
CA ALA A 209 0.50 -14.92 15.40
C ALA A 209 0.51 -14.88 13.86
N TYR A 210 -0.29 -14.01 13.23
CA TYR A 210 -0.29 -13.86 11.78
C TYR A 210 1.00 -13.18 11.29
N VAL A 211 1.58 -12.27 12.07
CA VAL A 211 2.89 -11.70 11.75
C VAL A 211 3.95 -12.79 11.78
N TYR A 212 3.95 -13.68 12.79
CA TYR A 212 4.84 -14.84 12.79
C TYR A 212 4.62 -15.75 11.56
N GLU A 213 3.38 -16.05 11.20
CA GLU A 213 3.10 -16.86 10.00
C GLU A 213 3.62 -16.20 8.72
N ALA A 214 3.44 -14.89 8.56
CA ALA A 214 3.99 -14.16 7.43
C ALA A 214 5.53 -14.24 7.40
N LEU A 215 6.20 -14.12 8.55
CA LEU A 215 7.66 -14.19 8.64
C LEU A 215 8.21 -15.60 8.44
N ASP A 216 7.58 -16.62 9.03
CA ASP A 216 8.15 -17.96 9.15
C ASP A 216 7.63 -18.93 8.08
N VAL A 217 6.36 -18.79 7.70
CA VAL A 217 5.70 -19.64 6.70
C VAL A 217 5.83 -19.00 5.32
N LEU A 218 5.37 -17.75 5.17
CA LEU A 218 5.41 -17.05 3.87
C LEU A 218 6.81 -16.52 3.53
N LYS A 219 7.63 -16.24 4.55
CA LYS A 219 9.00 -15.73 4.43
C LYS A 219 9.06 -14.40 3.68
N VAL A 220 8.17 -13.49 4.07
CA VAL A 220 8.08 -12.15 3.48
C VAL A 220 9.35 -11.33 3.66
N ASP A 221 9.62 -10.44 2.72
CA ASP A 221 10.67 -9.43 2.77
C ASP A 221 10.25 -8.19 3.56
N ARG A 222 8.94 -7.95 3.71
CA ARG A 222 8.31 -6.83 4.43
C ARG A 222 6.93 -7.23 4.95
N ILE A 223 6.50 -6.66 6.08
CA ILE A 223 5.15 -6.83 6.63
C ILE A 223 4.33 -5.58 6.34
N ASP A 224 3.11 -5.78 5.88
CA ASP A 224 2.15 -4.70 5.67
C ASP A 224 1.25 -4.53 6.90
N HIS A 225 1.10 -3.27 7.35
CA HIS A 225 0.62 -2.85 8.68
C HIS A 225 1.51 -3.29 9.87
N GLY A 226 1.31 -4.49 10.42
CA GLY A 226 2.04 -4.98 11.59
C GLY A 226 1.79 -4.26 12.91
N VAL A 227 0.80 -3.36 12.99
CA VAL A 227 0.56 -2.46 14.14
C VAL A 227 0.21 -3.20 15.43
N ARG A 228 -0.40 -4.38 15.32
CA ARG A 228 -0.73 -5.27 16.46
C ARG A 228 0.47 -6.05 16.98
N SER A 229 1.64 -5.99 16.32
CA SER A 229 2.86 -6.64 16.81
C SER A 229 3.25 -6.18 18.21
N ILE A 230 2.86 -4.96 18.61
CA ILE A 230 3.13 -4.40 19.94
C ILE A 230 2.57 -5.25 21.10
N GLU A 231 1.58 -6.10 20.82
CA GLU A 231 0.96 -6.99 21.81
C GLU A 231 1.86 -8.16 22.23
N ASP A 232 2.96 -8.41 21.49
CA ASP A 232 3.96 -9.43 21.81
C ASP A 232 5.38 -8.81 21.83
N ALA A 233 5.95 -8.70 23.03
CA ALA A 233 7.28 -8.13 23.22
C ALA A 233 8.40 -8.89 22.48
N ALA A 234 8.30 -10.22 22.37
CA ALA A 234 9.30 -11.03 21.66
C ALA A 234 9.24 -10.78 20.15
N LEU A 235 8.03 -10.57 19.61
CA LEU A 235 7.84 -10.20 18.22
C LEU A 235 8.41 -8.81 17.94
N VAL A 236 8.14 -7.82 18.80
CA VAL A 236 8.72 -6.47 18.67
C VAL A 236 10.24 -6.52 18.66
N GLU A 237 10.85 -7.27 19.59
CA GLU A 237 12.31 -7.44 19.64
C GLU A 237 12.84 -8.06 18.34
N ARG A 238 12.19 -9.11 17.84
CA ARG A 238 12.54 -9.77 16.57
C ARG A 238 12.48 -8.80 15.39
N LEU A 239 11.41 -8.02 15.28
CA LEU A 239 11.21 -7.04 14.20
C LEU A 239 12.28 -5.95 14.24
N ALA A 240 12.61 -5.44 15.43
CA ALA A 240 13.65 -4.43 15.61
C ALA A 240 15.05 -4.98 15.27
N GLN A 241 15.40 -6.18 15.76
CA GLN A 241 16.70 -6.80 15.52
C GLN A 241 16.94 -7.11 14.04
N SER A 242 15.91 -7.62 13.34
CA SER A 242 16.00 -7.95 11.92
C SER A 242 15.83 -6.73 11.00
N ARG A 243 15.44 -5.58 11.56
CA ARG A 243 14.94 -4.41 10.81
C ARG A 243 13.87 -4.79 9.78
N MET A 244 13.04 -5.78 10.09
CA MET A 244 11.87 -6.11 9.28
C MET A 244 10.93 -4.91 9.27
N ALA A 245 10.69 -4.36 8.08
CA ALA A 245 9.92 -3.14 7.94
C ALA A 245 8.41 -3.41 8.08
N LEU A 246 7.72 -2.45 8.70
CA LEU A 246 6.27 -2.40 8.80
C LEU A 246 5.75 -1.23 7.96
N THR A 247 4.94 -1.51 6.94
CA THR A 247 4.27 -0.46 6.15
C THR A 247 2.99 -0.02 6.83
N VAL A 248 3.12 0.92 7.77
CA VAL A 248 2.00 1.39 8.60
C VAL A 248 1.17 2.40 7.82
N CYS A 249 -0.15 2.34 8.00
CA CYS A 249 -1.15 3.15 7.30
C CYS A 249 -2.06 3.86 8.32
N PRO A 250 -1.62 5.00 8.90
CA PRO A 250 -2.27 5.58 10.08
C PRO A 250 -3.74 5.98 9.88
N LEU A 251 -4.08 6.61 8.75
CA LEU A 251 -5.46 7.00 8.45
C LEU A 251 -6.34 5.77 8.15
N SER A 252 -5.80 4.76 7.48
CA SER A 252 -6.47 3.47 7.30
C SER A 252 -6.83 2.86 8.65
N ASN A 253 -5.86 2.72 9.55
CA ASN A 253 -6.09 2.11 10.86
C ASN A 253 -7.10 2.88 11.73
N LEU A 254 -7.19 4.21 11.58
CA LEU A 254 -8.23 5.01 12.22
C LEU A 254 -9.60 4.81 11.56
N LYS A 255 -9.65 4.82 10.22
CA LYS A 255 -10.89 4.72 9.44
C LYS A 255 -11.55 3.34 9.56
N LEU A 256 -10.74 2.30 9.70
CA LEU A 256 -11.17 0.91 9.89
C LEU A 256 -11.36 0.52 11.36
N CYS A 257 -11.33 1.48 12.27
CA CYS A 257 -11.55 1.27 13.71
C CYS A 257 -10.55 0.31 14.39
N VAL A 258 -9.35 0.10 13.81
CA VAL A 258 -8.24 -0.59 14.50
C VAL A 258 -7.80 0.25 15.70
N PHE A 259 -7.79 1.57 15.54
CA PHE A 259 -7.69 2.55 16.62
C PHE A 259 -8.88 3.50 16.55
N ASP A 260 -9.39 3.92 17.71
CA ASP A 260 -10.47 4.91 17.81
C ASP A 260 -9.96 6.36 17.87
N ASP A 261 -8.66 6.54 18.08
CA ASP A 261 -7.98 7.83 18.15
C ASP A 261 -6.53 7.69 17.68
N MET A 262 -6.08 8.62 16.83
CA MET A 262 -4.69 8.66 16.35
C MET A 262 -3.67 8.73 17.49
N ALA A 263 -4.01 9.38 18.62
CA ALA A 263 -3.15 9.47 19.80
C ALA A 263 -2.88 8.12 20.49
N LYS A 264 -3.66 7.08 20.17
CA LYS A 264 -3.47 5.71 20.69
C LYS A 264 -2.75 4.79 19.70
N HIS A 265 -2.43 5.28 18.51
CA HIS A 265 -1.80 4.47 17.47
C HIS A 265 -0.40 3.99 17.93
N THR A 266 -0.11 2.72 17.67
CA THR A 266 1.11 2.04 18.15
C THR A 266 2.38 2.37 17.37
N LEU A 267 2.30 3.20 16.32
CA LEU A 267 3.42 3.50 15.42
C LEU A 267 4.61 4.07 16.19
N LYS A 268 4.37 5.07 17.04
CA LYS A 268 5.44 5.68 17.84
C LYS A 268 6.07 4.68 18.81
N ALA A 269 5.27 3.86 19.48
CA ALA A 269 5.80 2.86 20.41
C ALA A 269 6.68 1.82 19.70
N LEU A 270 6.29 1.38 18.50
CA LEU A 270 7.10 0.49 17.67
C LEU A 270 8.40 1.18 17.21
N LEU A 271 8.32 2.44 16.76
CA LEU A 271 9.49 3.24 16.38
C LEU A 271 10.48 3.40 17.55
N ASP A 272 9.97 3.74 18.74
CA ASP A 272 10.77 3.94 19.96
C ASP A 272 11.51 2.65 20.37
N GLN A 273 10.95 1.47 20.02
CA GLN A 273 11.56 0.15 20.23
C GLN A 273 12.52 -0.27 19.11
N GLY A 274 12.79 0.61 18.13
CA GLY A 274 13.73 0.39 17.05
C GLY A 274 13.17 -0.37 15.84
N VAL A 275 11.85 -0.64 15.81
CA VAL A 275 11.19 -1.26 14.65
C VAL A 275 11.22 -0.30 13.47
N ALA A 276 11.50 -0.82 12.27
CA ALA A 276 11.55 -0.05 11.04
C ALA A 276 10.14 0.25 10.50
N VAL A 277 9.43 1.18 11.14
CA VAL A 277 8.11 1.62 10.68
C VAL A 277 8.21 2.67 9.57
N THR A 278 7.29 2.60 8.62
CA THR A 278 7.10 3.60 7.55
C THR A 278 5.67 4.14 7.60
N ILE A 279 5.36 5.25 6.90
CA ILE A 279 4.01 5.82 6.81
C ILE A 279 3.56 5.82 5.35
N ASN A 280 2.39 5.25 5.09
CA ASN A 280 1.80 5.05 3.75
C ASN A 280 0.29 5.38 3.79
N SER A 281 -0.35 5.45 2.61
CA SER A 281 -1.75 5.87 2.51
C SER A 281 -2.78 4.76 2.32
N ASP A 282 -2.37 3.55 1.90
CA ASP A 282 -3.25 2.39 1.73
C ASP A 282 -4.32 2.61 0.65
N ASP A 283 -5.54 3.02 1.02
CA ASP A 283 -6.62 3.41 0.11
C ASP A 283 -6.97 4.91 0.29
N PRO A 284 -6.17 5.83 -0.26
CA PRO A 284 -6.24 7.26 0.07
C PRO A 284 -7.58 7.92 -0.26
N ALA A 285 -8.28 7.45 -1.31
CA ALA A 285 -9.59 7.96 -1.70
C ALA A 285 -10.69 7.60 -0.69
N TYR A 286 -10.47 6.54 0.10
CA TYR A 286 -11.43 6.00 1.07
C TYR A 286 -11.10 6.45 2.50
N PHE A 287 -9.82 6.60 2.82
CA PHE A 287 -9.35 6.84 4.19
C PHE A 287 -9.08 8.32 4.50
N GLY A 288 -9.34 9.21 3.55
CA GLY A 288 -9.43 10.65 3.79
C GLY A 288 -8.11 11.41 3.63
N GLY A 289 -7.13 10.82 2.92
CA GLY A 289 -5.89 11.53 2.62
C GLY A 289 -4.81 10.65 2.01
N TYR A 290 -3.92 11.29 1.24
CA TYR A 290 -2.75 10.65 0.65
C TYR A 290 -1.58 10.61 1.67
N VAL A 291 -0.39 10.24 1.23
CA VAL A 291 0.74 9.99 2.14
C VAL A 291 1.08 11.21 3.00
N ASN A 292 1.03 12.44 2.47
CA ASN A 292 1.31 13.63 3.28
C ASN A 292 0.28 13.81 4.39
N ASP A 293 -1.01 13.57 4.13
CA ASP A 293 -2.07 13.65 5.13
C ASP A 293 -1.84 12.65 6.27
N ASN A 294 -1.37 11.44 5.94
CA ASN A 294 -0.98 10.43 6.92
C ASN A 294 0.20 10.90 7.79
N TYR A 295 1.24 11.51 7.20
CA TYR A 295 2.32 12.11 7.99
C TYR A 295 1.80 13.23 8.90
N PHE A 296 0.94 14.12 8.39
CA PHE A 296 0.41 15.24 9.17
C PHE A 296 -0.43 14.77 10.36
N ALA A 297 -1.37 13.84 10.12
CA ALA A 297 -2.21 13.28 11.17
C ALA A 297 -1.38 12.55 12.23
N THR A 298 -0.37 11.80 11.81
CA THR A 298 0.51 11.05 12.72
C THR A 298 1.39 11.98 13.55
N VAL A 299 1.98 13.01 12.95
CA VAL A 299 2.78 14.01 13.67
C VAL A 299 1.92 14.75 14.69
N GLU A 300 0.69 15.13 14.32
CA GLU A 300 -0.22 15.81 15.23
C GLU A 300 -0.68 14.89 16.38
N GLY A 301 -1.13 13.68 16.06
CA GLY A 301 -1.67 12.74 17.05
C GLY A 301 -0.63 12.12 17.97
N LEU A 302 0.53 11.71 17.43
CA LEU A 302 1.59 11.03 18.18
C LEU A 302 2.73 11.96 18.63
N ARG A 303 2.69 13.24 18.21
CA ARG A 303 3.71 14.25 18.55
C ARG A 303 5.11 13.84 18.13
N LEU A 304 5.24 13.27 16.94
CA LEU A 304 6.55 12.88 16.40
C LEU A 304 7.47 14.10 16.30
N THR A 305 8.72 13.91 16.71
CA THR A 305 9.77 14.93 16.62
C THR A 305 10.34 15.03 15.20
N ASP A 306 11.07 16.10 14.91
CA ASP A 306 11.76 16.27 13.62
C ASP A 306 12.68 15.09 13.26
N ALA A 307 13.40 14.57 14.25
CA ALA A 307 14.30 13.42 14.08
C ALA A 307 13.53 12.11 13.83
N GLU A 308 12.40 11.91 14.50
CA GLU A 308 11.55 10.73 14.32
C GLU A 308 10.91 10.72 12.94
N VAL A 309 10.40 11.87 12.47
CA VAL A 309 9.83 11.95 11.11
C VAL A 309 10.89 11.70 10.05
N HIS A 310 12.10 12.23 10.23
CA HIS A 310 13.23 11.93 9.36
C HIS A 310 13.53 10.42 9.31
N ALA A 311 13.57 9.76 10.47
CA ALA A 311 13.82 8.33 10.58
C ALA A 311 12.73 7.51 9.88
N VAL A 312 11.46 7.88 10.01
CA VAL A 312 10.34 7.20 9.34
C VAL A 312 10.43 7.33 7.81
N ILE A 313 10.74 8.53 7.29
CA ILE A 313 10.91 8.70 5.83
C ILE A 313 12.11 7.88 5.33
N ARG A 314 13.22 7.89 6.07
CA ARG A 314 14.41 7.10 5.74
C ARG A 314 14.13 5.60 5.76
N ASN A 315 13.36 5.09 6.74
CA ASN A 315 12.92 3.70 6.77
C ASN A 315 12.18 3.32 5.48
N GLY A 316 11.42 4.25 4.89
CA GLY A 316 10.75 4.04 3.59
C GLY A 316 11.74 3.75 2.45
N PHE A 317 12.86 4.46 2.38
CA PHE A 317 13.89 4.12 1.37
C PHE A 317 14.62 2.82 1.71
N GLU A 318 14.91 2.57 2.99
CA GLU A 318 15.55 1.33 3.45
C GLU A 318 14.71 0.08 3.16
N ALA A 319 13.38 0.19 3.31
CA ALA A 319 12.41 -0.89 3.12
C ALA A 319 11.95 -1.07 1.67
N SER A 320 12.29 -0.14 0.77
CA SER A 320 11.96 -0.25 -0.65
C SER A 320 12.82 -1.31 -1.36
N PHE A 321 12.26 -1.91 -2.41
CA PHE A 321 12.87 -2.90 -3.28
C PHE A 321 13.67 -2.28 -4.44
N VAL A 322 14.08 -1.02 -4.30
CA VAL A 322 15.09 -0.42 -5.16
C VAL A 322 16.46 -1.07 -4.92
N ASP A 323 17.35 -0.96 -5.90
CA ASP A 323 18.72 -1.42 -5.71
C ASP A 323 19.50 -0.55 -4.71
N ALA A 324 20.65 -1.05 -4.26
CA ALA A 324 21.45 -0.36 -3.24
C ALA A 324 21.89 1.05 -3.68
N ALA A 325 22.26 1.24 -4.95
CA ALA A 325 22.73 2.53 -5.44
C ALA A 325 21.58 3.56 -5.49
N GLN A 326 20.40 3.13 -5.93
CA GLN A 326 19.20 3.95 -5.93
C GLN A 326 18.78 4.31 -4.50
N ARG A 327 18.79 3.35 -3.57
CA ARG A 327 18.50 3.61 -2.15
C ARG A 327 19.46 4.64 -1.56
N ASP A 328 20.76 4.48 -1.77
CA ASP A 328 21.78 5.41 -1.24
C ASP A 328 21.58 6.83 -1.80
N ALA A 329 21.25 6.95 -3.08
CA ALA A 329 20.94 8.24 -3.71
C ALA A 329 19.66 8.89 -3.14
N LEU A 330 18.60 8.11 -2.92
CA LEU A 330 17.35 8.58 -2.33
C LEU A 330 17.55 9.06 -0.89
N THR A 331 18.26 8.27 -0.08
CA THR A 331 18.61 8.63 1.31
C THR A 331 19.49 9.87 1.35
N ALA A 332 20.52 9.98 0.51
CA ALA A 332 21.35 11.18 0.45
C ALA A 332 20.56 12.44 0.06
N ARG A 333 19.59 12.30 -0.85
CA ARG A 333 18.69 13.40 -1.23
C ARG A 333 17.79 13.82 -0.07
N LEU A 334 17.28 12.87 0.71
CA LEU A 334 16.53 13.16 1.94
C LEU A 334 17.40 13.88 2.97
N ASP A 335 18.57 13.33 3.31
CA ASP A 335 19.48 13.91 4.31
C ASP A 335 19.87 15.34 3.93
N ALA A 336 20.21 15.58 2.65
CA ALA A 336 20.54 16.90 2.14
C ALA A 336 19.37 17.88 2.23
N TYR A 337 18.15 17.43 1.94
CA TYR A 337 16.95 18.25 2.09
C TYR A 337 16.62 18.54 3.56
N TRP A 338 16.69 17.53 4.42
CA TRP A 338 16.18 17.58 5.78
C TRP A 338 17.10 18.34 6.74
N HIS A 339 18.42 18.30 6.48
CA HIS A 339 19.45 18.96 7.27
C HIS A 339 20.01 20.24 6.63
N ALA A 340 19.46 20.67 5.49
CA ALA A 340 19.73 22.00 4.96
C ALA A 340 19.31 23.05 6.01
N ALA A 341 20.28 23.86 6.45
CA ALA A 341 20.18 24.83 7.53
C ALA A 341 19.13 25.93 7.28
#